data_AF-A0A0G2AZY7-F1
#
_entry.id   AF-A0A0G2AZY7-F1
#
_cell.length_a   1.000
_cell.length_b   1.000
_cell.length_c   1.000
_cell.angle_alpha   90.00
_cell.angle_beta   90.00
_cell.angle_gamma   90.00
#
_symmetry.space_group_name_H-M   'P 1'
#
loop_
_entity.id
_entity.type
_entity.pdbx_description
1 polymer ?
#
loop_
_entity_poly.entity_id
_entity_poly.type
_entity_poly.pdbx_seq_one_letter_code
_entity_poly.pdbx_strand_id
1 'polypeptide(L)'
;MKNKIATANAGSCPLCSGKRSKTVGDTTYAGFHGDESYTVHIVQCKDCGFVYQDPRLNDRALDAYYGSHDTYFDTSHLETPLPVLKRYESVHRFVAEHMKLPPKPSLLDVGTFLGQFPAFMREKGFTVAGIDINARSEEMGKRRGFSIRRATLADLAGSGERYDLITLNHLLEHLSDLAVLKIARGLLHKNGALFIEVPNVEDIPRDAIGYFTAEHLSYFSPATLTRLMARYGFSLYALELRAGRITDAELGSILALFAPAHEIRQPLTERERIVRVLRSLKGKEAYLWGSGFHSKMLMGLYPLDIAGLIDSSPERQGKTLFGKKIHAPSDVNPACILVSSFGSEKEIAAAARKMFPEAEVVTLYEAEPSRG
;
A
#
# COMPACT_ATOMS: atom_id res chain seq x y z
N MET A 1 5.34 -33.25 -20.79
CA MET A 1 5.29 -31.78 -20.78
C MET A 1 5.27 -31.34 -19.32
N LYS A 2 6.30 -30.64 -18.83
CA LYS A 2 6.33 -30.13 -17.45
C LYS A 2 5.16 -29.17 -17.27
N ASN A 3 4.28 -29.39 -16.29
CA ASN A 3 3.18 -28.48 -15.97
C ASN A 3 3.79 -27.17 -15.46
N LYS A 4 4.09 -26.24 -16.38
CA LYS A 4 4.49 -24.88 -16.01
C LYS A 4 3.36 -24.29 -15.16
N ILE A 5 3.68 -23.80 -13.96
CA ILE A 5 2.72 -23.04 -13.16
C ILE A 5 2.16 -21.92 -14.01
N ALA A 6 0.83 -21.80 -13.97
CA ALA A 6 0.12 -20.85 -14.79
C ALA A 6 0.46 -19.43 -14.31
N THR A 7 1.20 -18.70 -15.13
CA THR A 7 1.64 -17.35 -14.84
C THR A 7 1.00 -16.37 -15.81
N ALA A 8 0.67 -15.18 -15.31
CA ALA A 8 0.33 -14.04 -16.14
C ALA A 8 1.60 -13.24 -16.39
N ASN A 9 1.97 -13.08 -17.67
CA ASN A 9 3.14 -12.31 -18.06
C ASN A 9 2.84 -10.83 -17.78
N ALA A 10 3.46 -10.23 -16.75
CA ALA A 10 3.13 -8.85 -16.39
C ALA A 10 3.65 -7.87 -17.45
N GLY A 11 4.80 -8.18 -18.08
CA GLY A 11 5.45 -7.39 -19.15
C GLY A 11 5.68 -5.89 -18.84
N SER A 12 5.24 -5.45 -17.66
CA SER A 12 5.02 -4.08 -17.24
C SER A 12 4.64 -4.05 -15.75
N CYS A 13 5.01 -2.98 -15.06
CA CYS A 13 4.70 -2.76 -13.66
C CYS A 13 3.18 -2.57 -13.46
N PRO A 14 2.53 -3.27 -12.51
CA PRO A 14 1.09 -3.13 -12.28
C PRO A 14 0.69 -1.74 -11.75
N LEU A 15 1.63 -1.01 -11.12
CA LEU A 15 1.37 0.33 -10.60
C LEU A 15 1.47 1.42 -11.68
N CYS A 16 2.55 1.44 -12.46
CA CYS A 16 2.86 2.53 -13.41
C CYS A 16 2.92 2.13 -14.88
N SER A 17 2.77 0.84 -15.18
CA SER A 17 2.90 0.26 -16.53
C SER A 17 4.30 0.39 -17.17
N GLY A 18 5.31 0.79 -16.38
CA GLY A 18 6.72 0.83 -16.79
C GLY A 18 7.28 -0.56 -17.08
N LYS A 19 8.12 -0.68 -18.12
CA LYS A 19 8.63 -1.97 -18.61
C LYS A 19 10.00 -2.37 -18.05
N ARG A 20 10.60 -1.49 -17.25
CA ARG A 20 11.95 -1.68 -16.72
C ARG A 20 11.87 -2.10 -15.26
N SER A 21 12.51 -3.22 -14.93
CA SER A 21 12.62 -3.71 -13.57
C SER A 21 14.05 -4.18 -13.27
N LYS A 22 14.34 -4.42 -12.00
CA LYS A 22 15.52 -5.16 -11.52
C LYS A 22 15.06 -6.25 -10.55
N THR A 23 15.69 -7.41 -10.57
CA THR A 23 15.43 -8.47 -9.59
C THR A 23 15.85 -8.01 -8.20
N VAL A 24 15.03 -8.30 -7.20
CA VAL A 24 15.31 -8.04 -5.78
C VAL A 24 15.39 -9.32 -4.94
N GLY A 25 14.76 -10.40 -5.40
CA GLY A 25 14.84 -11.69 -4.73
C GLY A 25 14.18 -12.77 -5.56
N ASP A 26 14.66 -14.00 -5.40
CA ASP A 26 14.09 -15.20 -6.02
C ASP A 26 13.90 -16.25 -4.91
N THR A 27 12.71 -16.84 -4.83
CA THR A 27 12.43 -17.93 -3.88
C THR A 27 11.89 -19.12 -4.64
N THR A 28 12.45 -20.30 -4.37
CA THR A 28 11.98 -21.56 -4.95
C THR A 28 11.14 -22.31 -3.92
N TYR A 29 9.90 -22.63 -4.28
CA TYR A 29 8.98 -23.40 -3.45
C TYR A 29 8.79 -24.80 -4.03
N ALA A 30 8.42 -25.74 -3.17
CA ALA A 30 7.83 -26.99 -3.60
C ALA A 30 6.49 -26.70 -4.30
N GLY A 31 6.18 -27.46 -5.33
CA GLY A 31 4.96 -27.38 -6.11
C GLY A 31 3.75 -27.71 -5.25
N PHE A 32 2.59 -27.19 -5.65
CA PHE A 32 1.33 -27.36 -4.91
C PHE A 32 0.87 -28.84 -4.84
N HIS A 33 1.34 -29.68 -5.77
CA HIS A 33 1.06 -31.12 -5.83
C HIS A 33 2.32 -31.91 -6.26
N GLY A 34 3.01 -32.55 -5.32
CA GLY A 34 4.16 -33.45 -5.58
C GLY A 34 5.55 -32.80 -5.49
N ASP A 35 6.58 -33.52 -5.92
CA ASP A 35 8.01 -33.16 -5.77
C ASP A 35 8.51 -32.10 -6.79
N GLU A 36 7.61 -31.48 -7.55
CA GLU A 36 8.00 -30.41 -8.48
C GLU A 36 8.39 -29.15 -7.69
N SER A 37 9.15 -28.24 -8.30
CA SER A 37 9.45 -26.94 -7.70
C SER A 37 9.22 -25.81 -8.68
N TYR A 38 8.96 -24.62 -8.15
CA TYR A 38 8.80 -23.41 -8.95
C TYR A 38 9.48 -22.23 -8.28
N THR A 39 10.02 -21.34 -9.11
CA THR A 39 10.69 -20.13 -8.65
C THR A 39 9.77 -18.93 -8.85
N VAL A 40 9.58 -18.17 -7.78
CA VAL A 40 8.92 -16.88 -7.78
C VAL A 40 10.01 -15.83 -7.86
N HIS A 41 9.89 -14.97 -8.87
CA HIS A 41 10.81 -13.87 -9.11
C HIS A 41 10.18 -12.57 -8.61
N ILE A 42 10.87 -11.89 -7.71
CA ILE A 42 10.45 -10.59 -7.18
C ILE A 42 11.32 -9.51 -7.79
N VAL A 43 10.66 -8.53 -8.39
CA VAL A 43 11.31 -7.44 -9.11
C VAL A 43 10.87 -6.09 -8.58
N GLN A 44 11.75 -5.10 -8.66
CA GLN A 44 11.45 -3.69 -8.39
C GLN A 44 11.39 -2.91 -9.70
N CYS A 45 10.28 -2.20 -9.93
CA CYS A 45 10.14 -1.29 -11.06
C CYS A 45 11.19 -0.16 -10.97
N LYS A 46 11.94 0.05 -12.06
CA LYS A 46 12.92 1.14 -12.15
C LYS A 46 12.29 2.52 -12.34
N ASP A 47 11.00 2.58 -12.68
CA ASP A 47 10.30 3.85 -12.95
C ASP A 47 9.51 4.35 -11.73
N CYS A 48 8.92 3.44 -10.94
CA CYS A 48 8.09 3.80 -9.79
C CYS A 48 8.47 3.10 -8.48
N GLY A 49 9.55 2.33 -8.44
CA GLY A 49 10.01 1.68 -7.20
C GLY A 49 9.10 0.57 -6.65
N PHE A 50 7.95 0.31 -7.27
CA PHE A 50 7.02 -0.74 -6.83
C PHE A 50 7.66 -2.12 -6.92
N VAL A 51 7.48 -2.92 -5.88
CA VAL A 51 8.01 -4.28 -5.78
C VAL A 51 6.87 -5.26 -6.02
N TYR A 52 7.07 -6.20 -6.94
CA TYR A 52 6.03 -7.12 -7.38
C TYR A 52 6.63 -8.40 -7.95
N GLN A 53 5.81 -9.45 -8.02
CA GLN A 53 6.17 -10.69 -8.68
C GLN A 53 6.13 -10.54 -10.21
N ASP A 54 7.16 -11.02 -10.93
CA ASP A 54 7.19 -11.07 -12.39
C ASP A 54 7.95 -12.30 -12.92
N PRO A 55 7.27 -13.30 -13.54
CA PRO A 55 5.86 -13.30 -13.91
C PRO A 55 4.94 -13.60 -12.72
N ARG A 56 3.73 -13.02 -12.71
CA ARG A 56 2.76 -13.17 -11.60
C ARG A 56 2.09 -14.54 -11.66
N LEU A 57 1.76 -15.12 -10.51
CA LEU A 57 0.76 -16.20 -10.49
C LEU A 57 -0.59 -15.64 -10.98
N ASN A 58 -1.31 -16.44 -11.76
CA ASN A 58 -2.69 -16.11 -12.13
C ASN A 58 -3.68 -16.72 -11.13
N ASP A 59 -4.96 -16.37 -11.27
CA ASP A 59 -6.01 -16.82 -10.36
C ASP A 59 -6.08 -18.34 -10.23
N ARG A 60 -5.88 -19.08 -11.33
CA ARG A 60 -5.85 -20.55 -11.29
C ARG A 60 -4.71 -21.10 -10.44
N ALA A 61 -3.53 -20.48 -10.49
CA ALA A 61 -2.38 -20.88 -9.68
C ALA A 61 -2.57 -20.50 -8.21
N LEU A 62 -3.18 -19.34 -7.93
CA LEU A 62 -3.55 -18.94 -6.57
C LEU A 62 -4.63 -19.85 -5.98
N ASP A 63 -5.66 -20.21 -6.74
CA ASP A 63 -6.70 -21.16 -6.33
C ASP A 63 -6.09 -22.51 -5.96
N ALA A 64 -5.14 -22.99 -6.76
CA ALA A 64 -4.39 -24.22 -6.46
C ALA A 64 -3.55 -24.08 -5.19
N TYR A 65 -2.87 -22.94 -4.98
CA TYR A 65 -2.12 -22.66 -3.76
C TYR A 65 -3.00 -22.68 -2.52
N TYR A 66 -4.13 -21.97 -2.53
CA TYR A 66 -5.05 -21.96 -1.40
C TYR A 66 -5.71 -23.32 -1.18
N GLY A 67 -6.01 -24.06 -2.25
CA GLY A 67 -6.54 -25.41 -2.16
C GLY A 67 -5.54 -26.43 -1.61
N SER A 68 -4.23 -26.29 -1.87
CA SER A 68 -3.20 -27.20 -1.35
C SER A 68 -2.86 -26.95 0.13
N HIS A 69 -3.17 -25.75 0.64
CA HIS A 69 -2.93 -25.37 2.04
C HIS A 69 -4.21 -25.38 2.89
N ASP A 70 -5.11 -26.33 2.61
CA ASP A 70 -6.41 -26.50 3.29
C ASP A 70 -6.30 -26.73 4.81
N THR A 71 -5.07 -26.97 5.31
CA THR A 71 -4.70 -27.02 6.73
C THR A 71 -4.70 -25.67 7.45
N TYR A 72 -4.65 -24.54 6.74
CA TYR A 72 -4.84 -23.21 7.38
C TYR A 72 -6.25 -23.05 7.95
N PHE A 73 -7.22 -23.77 7.40
CA PHE A 73 -8.62 -23.75 7.83
C PHE A 73 -8.89 -24.83 8.89
N ASP A 74 -8.18 -24.78 10.02
CA ASP A 74 -8.63 -25.50 11.22
C ASP A 74 -9.91 -24.83 11.75
N THR A 75 -11.05 -25.40 11.38
CA THR A 75 -12.38 -24.90 11.74
C THR A 75 -12.81 -25.32 13.16
N SER A 76 -11.96 -26.03 13.91
CA SER A 76 -12.29 -26.47 15.27
C SER A 76 -12.21 -25.31 16.29
N HIS A 77 -11.49 -24.24 15.97
CA HIS A 77 -11.27 -23.11 16.85
C HIS A 77 -12.16 -21.91 16.46
N LEU A 78 -13.26 -21.72 17.21
CA LEU A 78 -14.04 -20.47 17.14
C LEU A 78 -13.32 -19.29 17.78
N GLU A 79 -12.46 -19.58 18.75
CA GLU A 79 -11.69 -18.61 19.51
C GLU A 79 -10.63 -17.94 18.64
N THR A 80 -10.45 -16.64 18.85
CA THR A 80 -9.41 -15.87 18.18
C THR A 80 -8.21 -15.79 19.12
N PRO A 81 -6.99 -16.18 18.69
CA PRO A 81 -5.81 -16.09 19.54
C PRO A 81 -5.59 -14.66 20.07
N LEU A 82 -5.09 -14.54 21.30
CA LEU A 82 -4.86 -13.24 21.95
C LEU A 82 -4.01 -12.24 21.12
N PRO A 83 -2.92 -12.64 20.44
CA PRO A 83 -2.18 -11.73 19.56
C PRO A 83 -3.05 -11.16 18.44
N VAL A 84 -3.87 -12.00 17.81
CA VAL A 84 -4.79 -11.60 16.74
C VAL A 84 -5.87 -10.64 17.28
N LEU A 85 -6.40 -10.88 18.48
CA LEU A 85 -7.33 -9.95 19.13
C LEU A 85 -6.70 -8.59 19.42
N LYS A 86 -5.45 -8.55 19.89
CA LYS A 86 -4.71 -7.29 20.08
C LYS A 86 -4.54 -6.54 18.76
N ARG A 87 -4.27 -7.25 17.66
CA ARG A 87 -4.24 -6.65 16.32
C ARG A 87 -5.60 -6.05 15.96
N TYR A 88 -6.69 -6.79 16.13
CA TYR A 88 -8.04 -6.29 15.85
C TYR A 88 -8.41 -5.06 16.68
N GLU A 89 -8.04 -5.03 17.96
CA GLU A 89 -8.24 -3.84 18.81
C GLU A 89 -7.44 -2.64 18.29
N SER A 90 -6.20 -2.86 17.80
CA SER A 90 -5.40 -1.79 17.22
C SER A 90 -6.03 -1.23 15.94
N VAL A 91 -6.57 -2.09 15.07
CA VAL A 91 -7.30 -1.68 13.86
C VAL A 91 -8.56 -0.90 14.22
N HIS A 92 -9.37 -1.41 15.16
CA HIS A 92 -10.58 -0.73 15.63
C HIS A 92 -10.25 0.66 16.22
N ARG A 93 -9.23 0.75 17.07
CA ARG A 93 -8.77 2.02 17.63
C ARG A 93 -8.34 3.00 16.54
N PHE A 94 -7.50 2.56 15.61
CA PHE A 94 -7.04 3.40 14.49
C PHE A 94 -8.22 3.91 13.66
N VAL A 95 -9.21 3.07 13.36
CA VAL A 95 -10.44 3.48 12.67
C VAL A 95 -11.23 4.50 13.50
N ALA A 96 -11.46 4.24 14.78
CA ALA A 96 -12.25 5.10 15.67
C ALA A 96 -11.60 6.47 15.92
N GLU A 97 -10.27 6.53 15.97
CA GLU A 97 -9.52 7.78 16.16
C GLU A 97 -9.62 8.71 14.94
N HIS A 98 -9.71 8.15 13.73
CA HIS A 98 -9.65 8.92 12.50
C HIS A 98 -11.04 9.13 11.87
N MET A 99 -11.97 8.19 12.01
CA MET A 99 -13.29 8.25 11.36
C MET A 99 -14.40 8.72 12.28
N LYS A 100 -15.28 9.58 11.75
CA LYS A 100 -16.57 9.91 12.39
C LYS A 100 -17.63 8.92 11.93
N LEU A 101 -17.73 7.80 12.62
CA LEU A 101 -18.68 6.74 12.28
C LEU A 101 -20.09 7.08 12.78
N PRO A 102 -21.15 6.66 12.05
CA PRO A 102 -22.52 6.71 12.56
C PRO A 102 -22.69 5.76 13.77
N PRO A 103 -23.78 5.86 14.55
CA PRO A 103 -23.99 5.04 15.75
C PRO A 103 -23.96 3.52 15.54
N LYS A 104 -24.29 3.03 14.34
CA LYS A 104 -24.27 1.62 13.97
C LYS A 104 -23.65 1.44 12.57
N PRO A 105 -22.33 1.60 12.45
CA PRO A 105 -21.65 1.64 11.16
C PRO A 105 -21.71 0.30 10.44
N SER A 106 -21.84 0.34 9.12
CA SER A 106 -21.85 -0.83 8.24
C SER A 106 -20.44 -1.18 7.78
N LEU A 107 -20.08 -2.47 7.85
CA LEU A 107 -18.75 -2.98 7.50
C LEU A 107 -18.86 -4.12 6.49
N LEU A 108 -18.04 -4.05 5.45
CA LEU A 108 -17.73 -5.17 4.56
C LEU A 108 -16.26 -5.56 4.69
N ASP A 109 -15.99 -6.79 5.12
CA ASP A 109 -14.63 -7.34 5.12
C ASP A 109 -14.43 -8.23 3.90
N VAL A 110 -13.43 -7.88 3.08
CA VAL A 110 -13.10 -8.57 1.84
C VAL A 110 -11.94 -9.51 2.11
N GLY A 111 -12.09 -10.78 1.76
CA GLY A 111 -11.13 -11.83 2.13
C GLY A 111 -11.25 -12.14 3.63
N THR A 112 -12.48 -12.32 4.09
CA THR A 112 -12.78 -12.40 5.53
C THR A 112 -12.29 -13.68 6.20
N PHE A 113 -11.80 -14.65 5.42
CA PHE A 113 -11.36 -15.94 5.91
C PHE A 113 -12.47 -16.59 6.75
N LEU A 114 -12.22 -16.94 8.01
CA LEU A 114 -13.20 -17.52 8.93
C LEU A 114 -14.09 -16.49 9.64
N GLY A 115 -14.08 -15.22 9.22
CA GLY A 115 -14.99 -14.20 9.76
C GLY A 115 -14.66 -13.72 11.17
N GLN A 116 -13.43 -13.93 11.65
CA GLN A 116 -13.02 -13.54 13.00
C GLN A 116 -13.01 -12.01 13.17
N PHE A 117 -12.46 -11.27 12.21
CA PHE A 117 -12.40 -9.81 12.28
C PHE A 117 -13.79 -9.15 12.25
N PRO A 118 -14.72 -9.50 11.35
CA PRO A 118 -16.07 -8.94 11.39
C PRO A 118 -16.84 -9.35 12.64
N ALA A 119 -16.65 -10.56 13.17
CA ALA A 119 -17.26 -10.94 14.44
C ALA A 119 -16.81 -10.02 15.59
N PHE A 120 -15.50 -9.74 15.67
CA PHE A 120 -14.95 -8.77 16.61
C PHE A 120 -15.53 -7.36 16.40
N MET A 121 -15.59 -6.87 15.15
CA MET A 121 -16.14 -5.53 14.87
C MET A 121 -17.64 -5.44 15.18
N ARG A 122 -18.38 -6.54 15.05
CA ARG A 122 -19.80 -6.61 15.46
C ARG A 122 -19.96 -6.43 16.96
N GLU A 123 -19.06 -6.98 17.78
CA GLU A 123 -19.03 -6.74 19.23
C GLU A 123 -18.74 -5.27 19.57
N LYS A 124 -18.05 -4.55 18.68
CA LYS A 124 -17.84 -3.09 18.75
C LYS A 124 -19.01 -2.26 18.19
N GLY A 125 -20.14 -2.89 17.85
CA GLY A 125 -21.37 -2.20 17.42
C GLY A 125 -21.55 -2.05 15.91
N PHE A 126 -20.69 -2.65 15.08
CA PHE A 126 -20.85 -2.60 13.62
C PHE A 126 -21.94 -3.57 13.12
N THR A 127 -22.63 -3.20 12.05
CA THR A 127 -23.39 -4.14 11.22
C THR A 127 -22.42 -4.73 10.19
N VAL A 128 -22.18 -6.03 10.24
CA VAL A 128 -21.08 -6.64 9.49
C VAL A 128 -21.55 -7.59 8.40
N ALA A 129 -20.83 -7.58 7.28
CA ALA A 129 -20.88 -8.57 6.21
C ALA A 129 -19.44 -8.96 5.81
N GLY A 130 -19.27 -10.17 5.29
CA GLY A 130 -17.99 -10.63 4.75
C GLY A 130 -18.14 -11.21 3.35
N ILE A 131 -17.06 -11.17 2.57
CA ILE A 131 -16.93 -11.96 1.34
C ILE A 131 -15.60 -12.71 1.33
N ASP A 132 -15.61 -13.93 0.82
CA ASP A 132 -14.42 -14.76 0.63
C ASP A 132 -14.63 -15.72 -0.55
N ILE A 133 -13.56 -16.20 -1.18
CA ILE A 133 -13.66 -17.19 -2.27
C ILE A 133 -13.87 -18.62 -1.73
N ASN A 134 -13.51 -18.87 -0.47
CA ASN A 134 -13.57 -20.17 0.15
C ASN A 134 -15.00 -20.51 0.65
N ALA A 135 -15.47 -21.71 0.31
CA ALA A 135 -16.79 -22.20 0.75
C ALA A 135 -16.89 -22.38 2.28
N ARG A 136 -15.79 -22.68 2.97
CA ARG A 136 -15.74 -22.85 4.43
C ARG A 136 -16.08 -21.54 5.17
N SER A 137 -15.77 -20.40 4.57
CA SER A 137 -16.05 -19.08 5.12
C SER A 137 -17.56 -18.84 5.28
N GLU A 138 -18.37 -19.29 4.32
CA GLU A 138 -19.83 -19.17 4.38
C GLU A 138 -20.42 -19.96 5.56
N GLU A 139 -19.96 -21.20 5.76
CA GLU A 139 -20.39 -22.02 6.90
C GLU A 139 -20.01 -21.37 8.24
N MET A 140 -18.80 -20.83 8.32
CA MET A 140 -18.33 -20.16 9.53
C MET A 140 -19.12 -18.87 9.82
N GLY A 141 -19.50 -18.11 8.79
CA GLY A 141 -20.40 -16.96 8.93
C GLY A 141 -21.72 -17.34 9.60
N LYS A 142 -22.33 -18.44 9.16
CA LYS A 142 -23.56 -19.00 9.78
C LYS A 142 -23.35 -19.32 11.25
N ARG A 143 -22.24 -20.00 11.59
CA ARG A 143 -21.89 -20.33 12.99
C ARG A 143 -21.65 -19.09 13.85
N ARG A 144 -21.06 -18.04 13.28
CA ARG A 144 -20.82 -16.76 13.96
C ARG A 144 -22.07 -15.85 13.96
N GLY A 145 -23.14 -16.19 13.24
CA GLY A 145 -24.39 -15.44 13.22
C GLY A 145 -24.36 -14.17 12.35
N PHE A 146 -23.56 -14.13 11.28
CA PHE A 146 -23.61 -13.05 10.28
C PHE A 146 -23.34 -13.58 8.87
N SER A 147 -23.65 -12.77 7.85
CA SER A 147 -23.50 -13.21 6.45
C SER A 147 -22.05 -13.11 5.99
N ILE A 148 -21.51 -14.24 5.54
CA ILE A 148 -20.31 -14.30 4.71
C ILE A 148 -20.74 -14.90 3.38
N ARG A 149 -20.53 -14.19 2.27
CA ARG A 149 -20.88 -14.68 0.93
C ARG A 149 -19.64 -15.26 0.25
N ARG A 150 -19.80 -16.39 -0.43
CA ARG A 150 -18.78 -16.88 -1.34
C ARG A 150 -18.75 -16.00 -2.59
N ALA A 151 -17.87 -14.99 -2.59
CA ALA A 151 -17.87 -13.94 -3.61
C ALA A 151 -16.52 -13.17 -3.62
N THR A 152 -16.25 -12.55 -4.75
CA THR A 152 -15.19 -11.56 -4.95
C THR A 152 -15.78 -10.14 -4.94
N LEU A 153 -14.94 -9.11 -4.87
CA LEU A 153 -15.40 -7.74 -5.10
C LEU A 153 -16.07 -7.56 -6.47
N ALA A 154 -15.63 -8.30 -7.49
CA ALA A 154 -16.21 -8.23 -8.83
C ALA A 154 -17.69 -8.65 -8.84
N ASP A 155 -18.06 -9.65 -8.05
CA ASP A 155 -19.44 -10.14 -7.94
C ASP A 155 -20.40 -9.13 -7.28
N LEU A 156 -19.86 -8.17 -6.52
CA LEU A 156 -20.63 -7.10 -5.90
C LEU A 156 -20.79 -5.87 -6.81
N ALA A 157 -20.21 -5.89 -8.02
CA ALA A 157 -20.33 -4.78 -8.96
C ALA A 157 -21.80 -4.52 -9.31
N GLY A 158 -22.29 -3.31 -9.03
CA GLY A 158 -23.66 -2.92 -9.35
C GLY A 158 -24.73 -3.48 -8.40
N SER A 159 -24.37 -4.11 -7.27
CA SER A 159 -25.35 -4.65 -6.32
C SER A 159 -26.21 -3.59 -5.63
N GLY A 160 -25.78 -2.32 -5.66
CA GLY A 160 -26.43 -1.21 -4.95
C GLY A 160 -26.09 -1.15 -3.45
N GLU A 161 -25.37 -2.14 -2.92
CA GLU A 161 -24.92 -2.17 -1.53
C GLU A 161 -23.91 -1.05 -1.24
N ARG A 162 -23.92 -0.54 0.00
CA ARG A 162 -23.02 0.50 0.46
C ARG A 162 -22.59 0.25 1.90
N TYR A 163 -21.36 0.66 2.22
CA TYR A 163 -20.74 0.45 3.52
C TYR A 163 -20.04 1.71 4.03
N ASP A 164 -20.04 1.91 5.36
CA ASP A 164 -19.29 2.97 6.03
C ASP A 164 -17.80 2.62 6.13
N LEU A 165 -17.49 1.33 6.23
CA LEU A 165 -16.13 0.82 6.24
C LEU A 165 -16.02 -0.41 5.34
N ILE A 166 -15.04 -0.42 4.45
CA ILE A 166 -14.63 -1.65 3.75
C ILE A 166 -13.22 -1.97 4.22
N THR A 167 -12.95 -3.23 4.59
CA THR A 167 -11.64 -3.65 5.09
C THR A 167 -11.00 -4.68 4.18
N LEU A 168 -9.72 -4.45 3.85
CA LEU A 168 -8.83 -5.39 3.17
C LEU A 168 -7.66 -5.66 4.11
N ASN A 169 -7.82 -6.66 4.97
CA ASN A 169 -6.81 -7.08 5.94
C ASN A 169 -5.92 -8.16 5.31
N HIS A 170 -4.67 -7.84 4.96
CA HIS A 170 -3.74 -8.79 4.34
C HIS A 170 -4.30 -9.49 3.09
N LEU A 171 -5.05 -8.73 2.27
CA LEU A 171 -5.62 -9.22 1.02
C LEU A 171 -5.03 -8.53 -0.20
N LEU A 172 -4.79 -7.23 -0.14
CA LEU A 172 -4.44 -6.42 -1.31
C LEU A 172 -3.15 -6.89 -1.98
N GLU A 173 -2.20 -7.41 -1.21
CA GLU A 173 -0.94 -8.00 -1.66
C GLU A 173 -1.11 -9.31 -2.45
N HIS A 174 -2.25 -10.00 -2.25
CA HIS A 174 -2.60 -11.25 -2.91
C HIS A 174 -3.40 -11.04 -4.21
N LEU A 175 -3.94 -9.83 -4.43
CA LEU A 175 -4.81 -9.58 -5.58
C LEU A 175 -4.02 -9.53 -6.91
N SER A 176 -4.48 -10.35 -7.86
CA SER A 176 -3.97 -10.39 -9.23
C SER A 176 -4.43 -9.17 -10.03
N ASP A 177 -5.70 -8.80 -9.92
CA ASP A 177 -6.30 -7.61 -10.52
C ASP A 177 -6.56 -6.51 -9.49
N LEU A 178 -5.74 -5.46 -9.52
CA LEU A 178 -5.90 -4.28 -8.66
C LEU A 178 -7.04 -3.36 -9.12
N ALA A 179 -7.63 -3.57 -10.30
CA ALA A 179 -8.75 -2.76 -10.80
C ALA A 179 -10.03 -2.93 -9.98
N VAL A 180 -10.14 -4.01 -9.20
CA VAL A 180 -11.25 -4.25 -8.26
C VAL A 180 -11.39 -3.15 -7.20
N LEU A 181 -10.34 -2.36 -6.96
CA LEU A 181 -10.41 -1.18 -6.08
C LEU A 181 -11.43 -0.14 -6.57
N LYS A 182 -11.71 -0.07 -7.89
CA LYS A 182 -12.79 0.78 -8.42
C LYS A 182 -14.17 0.35 -7.90
N ILE A 183 -14.35 -0.95 -7.70
CA ILE A 183 -15.59 -1.54 -7.23
C ILE A 183 -15.73 -1.28 -5.73
N ALA A 184 -14.66 -1.53 -4.95
CA ALA A 184 -14.62 -1.16 -3.54
C ALA A 184 -15.01 0.32 -3.32
N ARG A 185 -14.48 1.24 -4.15
CA ARG A 185 -14.87 2.66 -4.10
C ARG A 185 -16.37 2.88 -4.34
N GLY A 186 -16.96 2.15 -5.29
CA GLY A 186 -18.38 2.24 -5.60
C GLY A 186 -19.30 1.64 -4.53
N LEU A 187 -18.75 0.80 -3.64
CA LEU A 187 -19.44 0.20 -2.50
C LEU A 187 -19.33 1.06 -1.23
N LEU A 188 -18.64 2.19 -1.25
CA LEU A 188 -18.57 3.08 -0.09
C LEU A 188 -19.73 4.07 -0.04
N HIS A 189 -20.24 4.32 1.17
CA HIS A 189 -21.04 5.51 1.43
C HIS A 189 -20.20 6.79 1.23
N LYS A 190 -20.89 7.93 1.12
CA LYS A 190 -20.30 9.26 0.91
C LYS A 190 -19.36 9.75 2.04
N ASN A 191 -19.35 9.10 3.19
CA ASN A 191 -18.38 9.40 4.25
C ASN A 191 -17.65 8.11 4.66
N GLY A 192 -17.72 7.08 3.82
CA GLY A 192 -17.14 5.79 4.08
C GLY A 192 -15.67 5.76 3.72
N ALA A 193 -14.93 4.84 4.32
CA ALA A 193 -13.51 4.65 4.01
C ALA A 193 -13.20 3.20 3.68
N LEU A 194 -12.15 3.05 2.87
CA LEU A 194 -11.47 1.79 2.67
C LEU A 194 -10.28 1.72 3.63
N PHE A 195 -10.32 0.78 4.57
CA PHE A 195 -9.17 0.43 5.39
C PHE A 195 -8.36 -0.67 4.70
N ILE A 196 -7.05 -0.49 4.67
CA ILE A 196 -6.09 -1.46 4.14
C ILE A 196 -5.02 -1.70 5.20
N GLU A 197 -4.76 -2.98 5.48
CA GLU A 197 -3.55 -3.42 6.17
C GLU A 197 -2.75 -4.33 5.24
N VAL A 198 -1.48 -4.00 4.99
CA VAL A 198 -0.55 -4.78 4.15
C VAL A 198 0.86 -4.79 4.76
N PRO A 199 1.69 -5.80 4.50
CA PRO A 199 3.11 -5.79 4.86
C PRO A 199 3.84 -4.58 4.29
N ASN A 200 4.75 -4.02 5.08
CA ASN A 200 5.60 -2.92 4.67
C ASN A 200 6.91 -3.44 4.07
N VAL A 201 7.12 -3.25 2.76
CA VAL A 201 8.35 -3.63 2.07
C VAL A 201 9.58 -2.82 2.50
N GLU A 202 9.38 -1.74 3.25
CA GLU A 202 10.48 -0.97 3.85
C GLU A 202 10.93 -1.51 5.22
N ASP A 203 10.17 -2.42 5.83
CA ASP A 203 10.43 -3.04 7.14
C ASP A 203 10.59 -4.56 7.01
N ILE A 204 11.54 -4.97 6.17
CA ILE A 204 11.87 -6.39 5.96
C ILE A 204 12.70 -6.88 7.15
N PRO A 205 12.30 -7.96 7.86
CA PRO A 205 13.10 -8.53 8.93
C PRO A 205 14.48 -8.99 8.42
N ARG A 206 15.46 -9.00 9.34
CA ARG A 206 16.84 -9.44 9.01
C ARG A 206 16.90 -10.88 8.52
N ASP A 207 16.00 -11.74 9.02
CA ASP A 207 15.70 -13.05 8.45
C ASP A 207 14.49 -12.91 7.51
N ALA A 208 14.75 -12.87 6.21
CA ALA A 208 13.73 -12.71 5.18
C ALA A 208 13.23 -14.06 4.63
N ILE A 209 13.63 -15.19 5.24
CA ILE A 209 13.12 -16.52 4.86
C ILE A 209 11.60 -16.52 5.09
N GLY A 210 10.85 -16.71 4.00
CA GLY A 210 9.39 -16.67 4.03
C GLY A 210 8.77 -15.26 3.99
N TYR A 211 9.56 -14.19 3.81
CA TYR A 211 9.01 -12.85 3.60
C TYR A 211 8.41 -12.69 2.20
N PHE A 212 9.20 -13.08 1.19
CA PHE A 212 8.68 -13.26 -0.15
C PHE A 212 7.97 -14.60 -0.16
N THR A 213 6.67 -14.59 -0.40
CA THR A 213 5.81 -15.78 -0.53
C THR A 213 5.21 -15.81 -1.92
N ALA A 214 4.70 -16.97 -2.34
CA ALA A 214 4.22 -17.15 -3.70
C ALA A 214 2.89 -16.43 -3.98
N GLU A 215 2.07 -16.31 -2.95
CA GLU A 215 0.78 -15.65 -2.95
C GLU A 215 0.88 -14.13 -2.84
N HIS A 216 1.97 -13.59 -2.28
CA HIS A 216 2.23 -12.15 -2.26
C HIS A 216 2.69 -11.69 -3.64
N LEU A 217 1.73 -11.29 -4.47
CA LEU A 217 1.99 -10.79 -5.82
C LEU A 217 2.52 -9.34 -5.84
N SER A 218 2.27 -8.59 -4.77
CA SER A 218 2.52 -7.15 -4.66
C SER A 218 3.14 -6.81 -3.29
N TYR A 219 4.18 -5.99 -3.26
CA TYR A 219 4.83 -5.58 -2.00
C TYR A 219 4.82 -4.06 -1.89
N PHE A 220 4.17 -3.57 -0.84
CA PHE A 220 3.84 -2.16 -0.70
C PHE A 220 4.80 -1.44 0.24
N SER A 221 5.27 -0.26 -0.19
CA SER A 221 5.67 0.81 0.72
C SER A 221 4.51 1.78 0.93
N PRO A 222 4.54 2.64 1.98
CA PRO A 222 3.52 3.65 2.21
C PRO A 222 3.26 4.52 0.97
N ALA A 223 4.34 4.88 0.29
CA ALA A 223 4.30 5.69 -0.91
C ALA A 223 3.68 4.95 -2.11
N THR A 224 4.06 3.69 -2.34
CA THR A 224 3.50 2.93 -3.48
C THR A 224 2.04 2.51 -3.26
N LEU A 225 1.66 2.21 -2.01
CA LEU A 225 0.26 1.96 -1.64
C LEU A 225 -0.57 3.21 -1.93
N THR A 226 -0.13 4.35 -1.41
CA THR A 226 -0.81 5.64 -1.61
C THR A 226 -0.95 5.99 -3.09
N ARG A 227 0.09 5.75 -3.90
CA ARG A 227 0.05 5.94 -5.37
C ARG A 227 -0.98 5.03 -6.04
N LEU A 228 -1.03 3.76 -5.64
CA LEU A 228 -1.99 2.79 -6.17
C LEU A 228 -3.42 3.27 -5.90
N MET A 229 -3.69 3.65 -4.65
CA MET A 229 -5.00 4.10 -4.22
C MET A 229 -5.43 5.38 -4.95
N ALA A 230 -4.51 6.33 -5.14
CA ALA A 230 -4.75 7.53 -5.95
C ALA A 230 -5.14 7.21 -7.40
N ARG A 231 -4.50 6.22 -8.03
CA ARG A 231 -4.85 5.75 -9.40
C ARG A 231 -6.29 5.24 -9.49
N TYR A 232 -6.83 4.67 -8.41
CA TYR A 232 -8.21 4.20 -8.33
C TYR A 232 -9.17 5.23 -7.72
N GLY A 233 -8.73 6.48 -7.60
CA GLY A 233 -9.54 7.62 -7.19
C GLY A 233 -9.90 7.60 -5.71
N PHE A 234 -8.99 7.09 -4.90
CA PHE A 234 -8.97 7.32 -3.46
C PHE A 234 -7.97 8.40 -3.10
N SER A 235 -8.05 8.89 -1.87
CA SER A 235 -7.04 9.76 -1.28
C SER A 235 -6.72 9.26 0.12
N LEU A 236 -5.46 9.40 0.52
CA LEU A 236 -5.01 8.96 1.85
C LEU A 236 -5.62 9.88 2.90
N TYR A 237 -6.29 9.26 3.87
CA TYR A 237 -6.95 9.95 4.98
C TYR A 237 -6.14 9.85 6.27
N ALA A 238 -5.67 8.64 6.61
CA ALA A 238 -4.78 8.40 7.74
C ALA A 238 -3.84 7.24 7.44
N LEU A 239 -2.65 7.24 8.05
CA LEU A 239 -1.66 6.17 7.91
C LEU A 239 -0.89 5.98 9.21
N GLU A 240 -0.73 4.73 9.63
CA GLU A 240 0.12 4.31 10.73
C GLU A 240 1.07 3.19 10.26
N LEU A 241 2.31 3.21 10.74
CA LEU A 241 3.27 2.14 10.51
C LEU A 241 3.39 1.31 11.79
N ARG A 242 3.10 0.02 11.68
CA ARG A 242 3.37 -0.93 12.75
C ARG A 242 4.72 -1.57 12.48
N ALA A 243 5.63 -1.47 13.45
CA ALA A 243 6.91 -2.16 13.39
C ALA A 243 6.73 -3.66 13.57
N GLY A 244 7.48 -4.45 12.80
CA GLY A 244 7.51 -5.90 12.97
C GLY A 244 8.11 -6.30 14.32
N ARG A 245 7.67 -7.45 14.85
CA ARG A 245 8.24 -8.05 16.07
C ARG A 245 8.64 -9.49 15.80
N ILE A 246 9.94 -9.74 15.86
CA ILE A 246 10.53 -11.07 15.64
C ILE A 246 9.93 -12.11 16.59
N THR A 247 9.65 -11.72 17.85
CA THR A 247 9.08 -12.61 18.87
C THR A 247 7.68 -13.10 18.53
N ASP A 248 6.96 -12.34 17.72
CA ASP A 248 5.54 -12.58 17.42
C ASP A 248 5.35 -13.11 15.99
N ALA A 249 6.46 -13.32 15.24
CA ALA A 249 6.47 -13.59 13.80
C ALA A 249 5.66 -12.57 12.97
N GLU A 250 5.49 -11.36 13.50
CA GLU A 250 4.71 -10.30 12.87
C GLU A 250 5.62 -9.44 11.99
N LEU A 251 5.33 -9.41 10.69
CA LEU A 251 5.93 -8.44 9.77
C LEU A 251 5.47 -7.03 10.10
N GLY A 252 6.34 -6.05 9.84
CA GLY A 252 5.91 -4.65 9.87
C GLY A 252 4.81 -4.42 8.84
N SER A 253 3.80 -3.63 9.20
CA SER A 253 2.63 -3.39 8.34
C SER A 253 2.30 -1.91 8.21
N ILE A 254 1.62 -1.59 7.10
CA ILE A 254 1.05 -0.28 6.81
C ILE A 254 -0.45 -0.39 7.10
N LEU A 255 -0.93 0.39 8.05
CA LEU A 255 -2.36 0.58 8.31
C LEU A 255 -2.75 1.89 7.65
N ALA A 256 -3.73 1.89 6.75
CA ALA A 256 -4.13 3.09 6.05
C ALA A 256 -5.63 3.16 5.83
N LEU A 257 -6.18 4.35 6.03
CA LEU A 257 -7.54 4.73 5.66
C LEU A 257 -7.51 5.55 4.39
N PHE A 258 -8.38 5.18 3.46
CA PHE A 258 -8.55 5.86 2.18
C PHE A 258 -10.00 6.25 2.00
N ALA A 259 -10.26 7.53 1.75
CA ALA A 259 -11.58 8.01 1.36
C ALA A 259 -11.63 8.21 -0.16
N PRO A 260 -12.81 8.14 -0.79
CA PRO A 260 -12.98 8.56 -2.17
C PRO A 260 -12.39 9.96 -2.41
N ALA A 261 -11.64 10.15 -3.50
CA ALA A 261 -10.82 11.36 -3.70
C ALA A 261 -11.62 12.68 -3.79
N HIS A 262 -12.93 12.62 -3.98
CA HIS A 262 -13.82 13.79 -3.98
C HIS A 262 -14.24 14.22 -2.56
N GLU A 263 -14.02 13.37 -1.55
CA GLU A 263 -14.42 13.58 -0.16
C GLU A 263 -13.29 14.14 0.69
N ILE A 264 -12.03 13.82 0.35
CA ILE A 264 -10.89 14.55 0.90
C ILE A 264 -10.83 15.91 0.19
N ARG A 265 -11.71 16.82 0.62
CA ARG A 265 -11.44 18.25 0.56
C ARG A 265 -10.27 18.52 1.52
N GLN A 266 -9.05 18.12 1.15
CA GLN A 266 -7.92 18.96 1.51
C GLN A 266 -8.34 20.36 1.07
N PRO A 267 -8.15 21.41 1.89
CA PRO A 267 -8.49 22.75 1.44
C PRO A 267 -7.86 22.89 0.05
N LEU A 268 -8.70 23.14 -0.97
CA LEU A 268 -8.31 23.08 -2.39
C LEU A 268 -7.00 23.83 -2.64
N THR A 269 -6.73 24.83 -1.79
CA THR A 269 -5.50 25.59 -1.67
C THR A 269 -4.20 24.77 -1.58
N GLU A 270 -4.12 23.68 -0.80
CA GLU A 270 -2.84 22.98 -0.56
C GLU A 270 -2.48 22.04 -1.71
N ARG A 271 -3.45 21.26 -2.22
CA ARG A 271 -3.24 20.41 -3.40
C ARG A 271 -2.97 21.24 -4.65
N GLU A 272 -3.75 22.29 -4.90
CA GLU A 272 -3.52 23.19 -6.03
C GLU A 272 -2.16 23.85 -5.95
N ARG A 273 -1.72 24.20 -4.74
CA ARG A 273 -0.39 24.74 -4.49
C ARG A 273 0.70 23.72 -4.75
N ILE A 274 0.61 22.51 -4.22
CA ILE A 274 1.58 21.44 -4.51
C ILE A 274 1.67 21.25 -6.03
N VAL A 275 0.55 21.09 -6.72
CA VAL A 275 0.54 20.94 -8.17
C VAL A 275 1.15 22.15 -8.88
N ARG A 276 0.90 23.38 -8.42
CA ARG A 276 1.48 24.61 -8.97
C ARG A 276 2.99 24.64 -8.80
N VAL A 277 3.49 24.32 -7.60
CA VAL A 277 4.92 24.19 -7.30
C VAL A 277 5.55 23.12 -8.18
N LEU A 278 4.95 21.93 -8.27
CA LEU A 278 5.50 20.86 -9.10
C LEU A 278 5.52 21.22 -10.59
N ARG A 279 4.54 21.99 -11.07
CA ARG A 279 4.55 22.52 -12.44
C ARG A 279 5.67 23.53 -12.69
N SER A 280 6.07 24.32 -11.68
CA SER A 280 7.16 25.30 -11.83
C SER A 280 8.54 24.65 -11.96
N LEU A 281 8.66 23.37 -11.60
CA LEU A 281 9.89 22.59 -11.76
C LEU A 281 10.09 22.06 -13.18
N LYS A 282 9.02 21.99 -13.99
CA LYS A 282 9.07 21.36 -15.31
C LYS A 282 10.07 22.06 -16.22
N GLY A 283 10.99 21.29 -16.80
CA GLY A 283 12.05 21.81 -17.69
C GLY A 283 13.28 22.39 -16.97
N LYS A 284 13.30 22.39 -15.63
CA LYS A 284 14.49 22.72 -14.83
C LYS A 284 15.27 21.45 -14.50
N GLU A 285 16.59 21.57 -14.32
CA GLU A 285 17.37 20.51 -13.67
C GLU A 285 17.13 20.54 -12.16
N ALA A 286 15.94 20.08 -11.75
CA ALA A 286 15.47 20.13 -10.38
C ALA A 286 15.88 18.88 -9.59
N TYR A 287 16.33 19.07 -8.36
CA TYR A 287 16.61 17.98 -7.41
C TYR A 287 15.69 18.09 -6.18
N LEU A 288 15.24 16.96 -5.64
CA LEU A 288 14.49 16.93 -4.38
C LEU A 288 15.45 16.78 -3.20
N TRP A 289 15.41 17.70 -2.24
CA TRP A 289 16.21 17.61 -1.03
C TRP A 289 15.58 16.67 0.01
N GLY A 290 16.35 15.68 0.43
CA GLY A 290 16.00 14.65 1.39
C GLY A 290 15.32 13.45 0.74
N SER A 291 15.67 12.24 1.18
CA SER A 291 15.05 10.99 0.75
C SER A 291 14.27 10.29 1.88
N GLY A 292 13.75 11.08 2.83
CA GLY A 292 12.99 10.62 3.99
C GLY A 292 11.52 10.29 3.68
N PHE A 293 10.74 10.03 4.73
CA PHE A 293 9.33 9.63 4.63
C PHE A 293 8.47 10.60 3.81
N HIS A 294 8.58 11.91 4.05
CA HIS A 294 7.83 12.93 3.30
C HIS A 294 8.15 12.91 1.80
N SER A 295 9.43 12.84 1.43
CA SER A 295 9.87 12.77 0.03
C SER A 295 9.34 11.51 -0.66
N LYS A 296 9.38 10.37 0.03
CA LYS A 296 8.78 9.12 -0.47
C LYS A 296 7.29 9.29 -0.74
N MET A 297 6.55 9.86 0.22
CA MET A 297 5.11 10.11 0.08
C MET A 297 4.80 11.06 -1.08
N LEU A 298 5.55 12.15 -1.23
CA LEU A 298 5.38 13.10 -2.34
C LEU A 298 5.61 12.41 -3.70
N MET A 299 6.72 11.67 -3.84
CA MET A 299 7.06 10.95 -5.07
C MET A 299 6.09 9.78 -5.38
N GLY A 300 5.47 9.22 -4.34
CA GLY A 300 4.37 8.27 -4.48
C GLY A 300 3.13 8.95 -5.04
N LEU A 301 2.70 10.06 -4.45
CA LEU A 301 1.48 10.75 -4.85
C LEU A 301 1.58 11.46 -6.21
N TYR A 302 2.74 12.05 -6.51
CA TYR A 302 2.93 12.89 -7.67
C TYR A 302 4.13 12.41 -8.50
N PRO A 303 3.98 12.18 -9.82
CA PRO A 303 5.12 11.95 -10.68
C PRO A 303 5.97 13.23 -10.74
N LEU A 304 7.16 13.18 -10.16
CA LEU A 304 8.08 14.32 -10.12
C LEU A 304 9.04 14.27 -11.31
N ASP A 305 9.08 15.38 -12.06
CA ASP A 305 10.07 15.60 -13.11
C ASP A 305 11.33 16.24 -12.50
N ILE A 306 12.16 15.39 -11.88
CA ILE A 306 13.41 15.79 -11.20
C ILE A 306 14.59 14.95 -11.71
N ALA A 307 15.79 15.52 -11.69
CA ALA A 307 17.03 14.87 -12.10
C ALA A 307 17.49 13.81 -11.07
N GLY A 308 17.32 14.10 -9.78
CA GLY A 308 17.75 13.23 -8.69
C GLY A 308 17.25 13.71 -7.33
N LEU A 309 17.72 13.06 -6.27
CA LEU A 309 17.58 13.53 -4.89
C LEU A 309 18.95 13.93 -4.34
N ILE A 310 18.96 14.85 -3.37
CA ILE A 310 20.14 15.23 -2.59
C ILE A 310 19.88 14.84 -1.15
N ASP A 311 20.77 14.11 -0.49
CA ASP A 311 20.62 13.78 0.93
C ASP A 311 21.97 13.90 1.67
N SER A 312 21.97 14.56 2.82
CA SER A 312 23.17 14.77 3.64
C SER A 312 23.66 13.50 4.33
N SER A 313 22.79 12.49 4.49
CA SER A 313 23.12 11.21 5.11
C SER A 313 24.00 10.34 4.19
N PRO A 314 25.27 10.05 4.55
CA PRO A 314 26.15 9.21 3.74
C PRO A 314 25.60 7.81 3.46
N GLU A 315 24.84 7.23 4.41
CA GLU A 315 24.22 5.92 4.28
C GLU A 315 23.08 5.87 3.24
N ARG A 316 22.60 7.02 2.78
CA ARG A 316 21.54 7.13 1.77
C ARG A 316 22.08 7.45 0.38
N GLN A 317 23.25 8.06 0.30
CA GLN A 317 23.90 8.46 -0.95
C GLN A 317 24.26 7.24 -1.82
N GLY A 318 24.25 7.41 -3.14
CA GLY A 318 24.51 6.35 -4.11
C GLY A 318 23.34 5.37 -4.33
N LYS A 319 22.35 5.35 -3.42
CA LYS A 319 21.12 4.54 -3.58
C LYS A 319 20.15 5.21 -4.55
N THR A 320 19.08 4.52 -4.86
CA THR A 320 18.01 5.02 -5.73
C THR A 320 16.67 5.03 -5.00
N LEU A 321 15.88 6.08 -5.19
CA LEU A 321 14.50 6.16 -4.72
C LEU A 321 13.58 6.49 -5.91
N PHE A 322 12.55 5.66 -6.15
CA PHE A 322 11.66 5.78 -7.33
C PHE A 322 12.43 5.92 -8.66
N GLY A 323 13.54 5.20 -8.82
CA GLY A 323 14.37 5.26 -10.03
C GLY A 323 15.32 6.47 -10.14
N LYS A 324 15.24 7.41 -9.19
CA LYS A 324 16.09 8.60 -9.13
C LYS A 324 17.26 8.35 -8.19
N LYS A 325 18.48 8.72 -8.59
CA LYS A 325 19.69 8.54 -7.77
C LYS A 325 19.67 9.54 -6.62
N ILE A 326 20.15 9.12 -5.45
CA ILE A 326 20.39 9.96 -4.28
C ILE A 326 21.86 10.36 -4.31
N HIS A 327 22.13 11.65 -4.42
CA HIS A 327 23.46 12.23 -4.54
C HIS A 327 23.93 12.81 -3.20
N ALA A 328 25.24 12.77 -2.96
CA ALA A 328 25.82 13.65 -1.98
C ALA A 328 25.68 15.09 -2.48
N PRO A 329 25.53 16.09 -1.59
CA PRO A 329 25.45 17.48 -2.04
C PRO A 329 26.69 17.94 -2.83
N SER A 330 27.87 17.38 -2.56
CA SER A 330 29.10 17.67 -3.32
C SER A 330 29.10 17.17 -4.76
N ASP A 331 28.21 16.23 -5.12
CA ASP A 331 28.27 15.50 -6.39
C ASP A 331 27.40 16.12 -7.49
N VAL A 332 26.71 17.21 -7.19
CA VAL A 332 25.73 17.84 -8.08
C VAL A 332 25.85 19.35 -8.04
N ASN A 333 25.39 20.00 -9.11
CA ASN A 333 25.26 21.45 -9.18
C ASN A 333 23.83 21.80 -9.69
N PRO A 334 22.81 21.67 -8.83
CA PRO A 334 21.41 21.78 -9.23
C PRO A 334 21.05 23.20 -9.67
N ALA A 335 20.31 23.34 -10.77
CA ALA A 335 19.70 24.61 -11.14
C ALA A 335 18.50 24.95 -10.22
N CYS A 336 17.82 23.92 -9.71
CA CYS A 336 16.67 24.08 -8.82
C CYS A 336 16.65 22.98 -7.75
N ILE A 337 16.25 23.35 -6.53
CA ILE A 337 16.12 22.44 -5.40
C ILE A 337 14.70 22.55 -4.85
N LEU A 338 13.94 21.45 -4.90
CA LEU A 338 12.66 21.33 -4.23
C LEU A 338 12.90 20.85 -2.79
N VAL A 339 12.27 21.50 -1.81
CA VAL A 339 12.21 21.06 -0.41
C VAL A 339 10.78 20.68 -0.06
N SER A 340 10.57 19.45 0.44
CA SER A 340 9.21 18.92 0.73
C SER A 340 9.03 18.34 2.13
N SER A 341 9.98 18.55 3.04
CA SER A 341 9.91 18.00 4.39
C SER A 341 9.13 18.94 5.30
N PHE A 342 7.84 18.70 5.51
CA PHE A 342 6.93 19.62 6.21
C PHE A 342 7.51 20.20 7.53
N GLY A 343 7.92 19.34 8.46
CA GLY A 343 8.41 19.76 9.78
C GLY A 343 9.79 20.42 9.80
N SER A 344 10.59 20.26 8.73
CA SER A 344 11.98 20.75 8.66
C SER A 344 12.24 21.62 7.42
N GLU A 345 11.18 22.10 6.77
CA GLU A 345 11.27 22.75 5.46
C GLU A 345 12.16 24.00 5.53
N LYS A 346 11.98 24.83 6.56
CA LYS A 346 12.73 26.08 6.74
C LYS A 346 14.22 25.84 6.90
N GLU A 347 14.58 24.89 7.76
CA GLU A 347 15.97 24.54 8.07
C GLU A 347 16.65 23.96 6.83
N ILE A 348 15.97 23.06 6.14
CA ILE A 348 16.48 22.44 4.91
C ILE A 348 16.62 23.49 3.80
N ALA A 349 15.64 24.37 3.61
CA ALA A 349 15.71 25.42 2.61
C ALA A 349 16.84 26.42 2.89
N ALA A 350 17.06 26.79 4.16
CA ALA A 350 18.19 27.63 4.55
C ALA A 350 19.55 26.94 4.28
N ALA A 351 19.67 25.66 4.62
CA ALA A 351 20.87 24.87 4.33
C ALA A 351 21.12 24.75 2.81
N ALA A 352 20.08 24.49 2.03
CA ALA A 352 20.16 24.40 0.58
C ALA A 352 20.61 25.72 -0.05
N ARG A 353 20.05 26.86 0.36
CA ARG A 353 20.47 28.20 -0.13
C ARG A 353 21.92 28.52 0.22
N LYS A 354 22.38 28.13 1.41
CA LYS A 354 23.77 28.33 1.82
C LYS A 354 24.74 27.49 1.00
N MET A 355 24.36 26.25 0.70
CA MET A 355 25.20 25.28 0.01
C MET A 355 25.22 25.49 -1.51
N PHE A 356 24.10 25.91 -2.08
CA PHE A 356 23.91 26.15 -3.50
C PHE A 356 23.38 27.56 -3.73
N PRO A 357 24.24 28.60 -3.61
CA PRO A 357 23.82 29.99 -3.68
C PRO A 357 23.20 30.38 -5.04
N GLU A 358 23.59 29.69 -6.11
CA GLU A 358 23.09 29.92 -7.47
C GLU A 358 21.82 29.10 -7.81
N ALA A 359 21.42 28.17 -6.94
CA ALA A 359 20.26 27.31 -7.19
C ALA A 359 18.95 27.98 -6.74
N GLU A 360 17.90 27.84 -7.55
CA GLU A 360 16.56 28.23 -7.14
C GLU A 360 16.01 27.25 -6.11
N VAL A 361 15.88 27.69 -4.85
CA VAL A 361 15.29 26.87 -3.78
C VAL A 361 13.79 27.10 -3.67
N VAL A 362 13.02 26.08 -4.05
CA VAL A 362 11.56 26.06 -4.06
C VAL A 362 11.05 25.25 -2.87
N THR A 363 10.21 25.87 -2.04
CA THR A 363 9.56 25.22 -0.88
C THR A 363 8.15 24.78 -1.23
N LEU A 364 7.72 23.65 -0.67
CA LEU A 364 6.39 23.09 -0.92
C LEU A 364 5.31 23.75 -0.04
N TYR A 365 5.64 24.11 1.21
CA TYR A 365 4.68 24.55 2.23
C TYR A 365 4.83 26.00 2.73
N GLU A 366 5.99 26.64 2.61
CA GLU A 366 6.17 28.09 2.88
C GLU A 366 5.73 28.96 1.68
N ALA A 367 4.79 29.88 1.93
CA ALA A 367 4.28 30.77 0.89
C ALA A 367 5.40 31.70 0.39
N GLU A 368 5.41 32.03 -0.91
CA GLU A 368 6.28 33.11 -1.41
C GLU A 368 6.02 34.37 -0.56
N PRO A 369 7.05 35.07 -0.06
CA PRO A 369 6.84 36.37 0.53
C PRO A 369 6.13 37.23 -0.52
N SER A 370 4.97 37.78 -0.15
CA SER A 370 4.19 38.67 -1.00
C SER A 370 5.14 39.72 -1.55
N ARG A 371 5.30 39.77 -2.89
CA ARG A 371 5.99 40.86 -3.56
C ARG A 371 5.27 42.16 -3.15
N GLY A 372 5.89 42.91 -2.24
CA GLY A 372 5.43 44.25 -1.83
C GLY A 372 5.60 45.27 -2.93
#